data_AF-A0A522ADA1-F1
#
_entry.id   AF-A0A522ADA1-F1
#
_cell.length_a   1.000
_cell.length_b   1.000
_cell.length_c   1.000
_cell.angle_alpha   90.00
_cell.angle_beta   90.00
_cell.angle_gamma   90.00
#
_symmetry.space_group_name_H-M   'P 1'
#
loop_
_entity.id
_entity.type
_entity.pdbx_description
1 polymer ?
#
loop_
_entity_poly.entity_id
_entity_poly.type
_entity_poly.pdbx_seq_one_letter_code
_entity_poly.pdbx_strand_id
1 'polypeptide(L)'
;MKAATFSVLTLATLIASAACLVAGPAFTVDASQAKGKVSPKLYGLMTEEINHSYDGGLYAELIRNRAFLDDAKSPANWSVVNDNASAAAIALDPATPLNEKIKTSLRLTVTTATKEHPAGVANSGYWGIPVHPKTEYRASLWARAEAGFTGPLTVAIVSDDGRTVYASEKISGVTSGWKKFEVTLKTGNVTPTAQARFAITLDQPGPVNLGLVSLFPPTWNDRPNGLRKDIMQMLVDMNPKFLRFPGGNYVEGNKVEERFPWAKTLGPIEDRPGHWCNWGYRSSDGMGLLEFLEWCEDMKAEPVLAVYAGYSLAQDRVKAGPDLEPFVKE
;
A
#
# COMPACT_ATOMS: atom_id res chain seq x y z
N MET A 1 -36.75 -85.06 30.30
CA MET A 1 -37.34 -83.71 30.19
C MET A 1 -36.92 -82.88 31.40
N LYS A 2 -35.90 -82.04 31.26
CA LYS A 2 -35.67 -80.90 32.16
C LYS A 2 -35.22 -79.75 31.28
N ALA A 3 -36.14 -78.80 31.08
CA ALA A 3 -35.88 -77.56 30.36
C ALA A 3 -34.85 -76.75 31.14
N ALA A 4 -33.70 -76.48 30.54
CA ALA A 4 -32.77 -75.48 31.05
C ALA A 4 -33.23 -74.13 30.54
N THR A 5 -33.88 -73.40 31.44
CA THR A 5 -34.32 -72.02 31.32
C THR A 5 -33.12 -71.16 30.91
N PHE A 6 -33.07 -70.74 29.65
CA PHE A 6 -32.12 -69.71 29.23
C PHE A 6 -32.44 -68.45 30.01
N SER A 7 -31.53 -68.07 30.89
CA SER A 7 -31.72 -67.00 31.85
C SER A 7 -31.88 -65.68 31.09
N VAL A 8 -33.07 -65.07 31.22
CA VAL A 8 -33.42 -63.73 30.70
C VAL A 8 -32.37 -62.66 31.11
N LEU A 9 -31.59 -62.96 32.14
CA LEU A 9 -30.53 -62.10 32.68
C LEU A 9 -29.34 -61.89 31.72
N THR A 10 -29.03 -62.85 30.83
CA THR A 10 -27.84 -62.75 29.96
C THR A 10 -28.10 -61.95 28.68
N LEU A 11 -29.36 -61.82 28.26
CA LEU A 11 -29.76 -60.95 27.14
C LEU A 11 -29.94 -59.50 27.60
N ALA A 12 -30.29 -59.28 28.87
CA ALA A 12 -30.44 -57.94 29.46
C ALA A 12 -29.10 -57.20 29.62
N THR A 13 -28.00 -57.91 29.89
CA THR A 13 -26.65 -57.31 30.03
C THR A 13 -26.01 -56.92 28.70
N LEU A 14 -26.36 -57.59 27.58
CA LEU A 14 -25.90 -57.22 26.23
C LEU A 14 -26.62 -55.98 25.69
N ILE A 15 -27.87 -55.74 26.11
CA ILE A 15 -28.65 -54.55 25.71
C ILE A 15 -28.25 -53.32 26.57
N ALA A 16 -27.88 -53.53 27.84
CA ALA A 16 -27.41 -52.45 28.71
C ALA A 16 -26.03 -51.87 28.31
N SER A 17 -25.23 -52.62 27.53
CA SER A 17 -23.94 -52.14 27.01
C SER A 17 -24.07 -51.40 25.67
N ALA A 18 -25.24 -51.40 25.02
CA ALA A 18 -25.53 -50.62 23.81
C ALA A 18 -26.17 -49.25 24.10
N ALA A 19 -26.60 -49.00 25.35
CA ALA A 19 -27.31 -47.77 25.73
C ALA A 19 -26.43 -46.67 26.33
N CYS A 20 -25.11 -46.86 26.36
CA CYS A 20 -24.19 -45.72 26.33
C CYS A 20 -24.05 -45.23 24.87
N LEU A 21 -25.19 -44.96 24.22
CA LEU A 21 -25.21 -43.97 23.15
C LEU A 21 -24.71 -42.70 23.80
N VAL A 22 -23.49 -42.33 23.42
CA VAL A 22 -22.81 -41.09 23.78
C VAL A 22 -23.86 -39.98 23.82
N ALA A 23 -24.27 -39.56 25.02
CA ALA A 23 -25.10 -38.38 25.18
C ALA A 23 -24.23 -37.21 24.71
N GLY A 24 -24.33 -36.92 23.41
CA GLY A 24 -23.69 -35.78 22.82
C GLY A 24 -24.12 -34.53 23.57
N PRO A 25 -23.26 -33.51 23.70
CA PRO A 25 -23.63 -32.27 24.35
C PRO A 25 -24.93 -31.73 23.74
N ALA A 26 -25.94 -31.50 24.58
CA ALA A 26 -27.21 -30.91 24.18
C ALA A 26 -27.17 -29.39 24.39
N PHE A 27 -27.42 -28.63 23.34
CA PHE A 27 -27.51 -27.17 23.40
C PHE A 27 -28.98 -26.75 23.30
N THR A 28 -29.50 -26.10 24.34
CA THR A 28 -30.89 -25.59 24.38
C THR A 28 -30.88 -24.08 24.21
N VAL A 29 -31.64 -23.57 23.22
CA VAL A 29 -31.82 -22.13 22.98
C VAL A 29 -33.21 -21.72 23.46
N ASP A 30 -33.26 -20.84 24.47
CA ASP A 30 -34.51 -20.22 24.90
C ASP A 30 -34.80 -18.96 24.07
N ALA A 31 -35.66 -19.10 23.06
CA ALA A 31 -36.10 -17.99 22.20
C ALA A 31 -37.27 -17.19 22.79
N SER A 32 -37.81 -17.57 23.96
CA SER A 32 -38.95 -16.88 24.59
C SER A 32 -38.54 -15.62 25.34
N GLN A 33 -37.26 -15.46 25.66
CA GLN A 33 -36.75 -14.33 26.42
C GLN A 33 -35.45 -13.76 25.84
N ALA A 34 -35.52 -12.54 25.30
CA ALA A 34 -34.31 -11.77 24.99
C ALA A 34 -33.59 -11.36 26.29
N LYS A 35 -32.36 -11.85 26.50
CA LYS A 35 -31.56 -11.55 27.71
C LYS A 35 -30.79 -10.23 27.65
N GLY A 36 -30.63 -9.64 26.46
CA GLY A 36 -29.87 -8.41 26.28
C GLY A 36 -30.05 -7.83 24.88
N LYS A 37 -29.55 -6.59 24.71
CA LYS A 37 -29.50 -5.92 23.40
C LYS A 37 -28.09 -6.09 22.82
N VAL A 38 -28.01 -6.54 21.58
CA VAL A 38 -26.76 -6.55 20.83
C VAL A 38 -26.48 -5.14 20.35
N SER A 39 -25.26 -4.64 20.57
CA SER A 39 -24.87 -3.31 20.09
C SER A 39 -24.97 -3.27 18.57
N PRO A 40 -25.59 -2.23 17.96
CA PRO A 40 -25.56 -2.05 16.52
C PRO A 40 -24.14 -1.74 16.00
N LYS A 41 -23.16 -1.54 16.89
CA LYS A 41 -21.73 -1.33 16.59
C LYS A 41 -20.87 -2.53 16.99
N LEU A 42 -21.45 -3.72 17.14
CA LEU A 42 -20.72 -4.89 17.62
C LEU A 42 -19.55 -5.28 16.70
N TYR A 43 -19.72 -5.14 15.39
CA TYR A 43 -18.74 -5.57 14.39
C TYR A 43 -18.14 -4.37 13.64
N GLY A 44 -16.82 -4.36 13.53
CA GLY A 44 -16.07 -3.35 12.81
C GLY A 44 -14.72 -3.89 12.37
N LEU A 45 -13.90 -3.01 11.82
CA LEU A 45 -12.57 -3.33 11.33
C LEU A 45 -11.50 -2.67 12.22
N MET A 46 -10.33 -3.27 12.23
CA MET A 46 -9.11 -2.68 12.76
C MET A 46 -8.07 -2.71 11.65
N THR A 47 -7.29 -1.65 11.56
CA THR A 47 -6.26 -1.51 10.55
C THR A 47 -5.01 -0.86 11.12
N GLU A 48 -3.87 -1.24 10.56
CA GLU A 48 -2.57 -0.60 10.72
C GLU A 48 -1.72 -0.87 9.46
N GLU A 49 -0.65 -0.10 9.22
CA GLU A 49 0.28 -0.37 8.12
C GLU A 49 1.10 -1.60 8.50
N ILE A 50 0.70 -2.78 8.02
CA ILE A 50 1.36 -4.06 8.28
C ILE A 50 1.18 -4.96 7.07
N ASN A 51 2.22 -5.72 6.70
CA ASN A 51 2.18 -6.60 5.53
C ASN A 51 1.84 -5.86 4.23
N HIS A 52 2.22 -4.59 4.09
CA HIS A 52 1.82 -3.74 2.96
C HIS A 52 0.29 -3.58 2.83
N SER A 53 -0.41 -3.41 3.96
CA SER A 53 -1.86 -3.25 4.00
C SER A 53 -2.33 -1.90 3.47
N TYR A 54 -1.55 -0.81 3.62
CA TYR A 54 -1.81 0.45 2.92
C TYR A 54 -0.93 0.53 1.68
N ASP A 55 0.36 0.83 1.85
CA ASP A 55 1.32 0.95 0.75
C ASP A 55 1.55 -0.43 0.10
N GLY A 56 0.99 -0.62 -1.10
CA GLY A 56 0.97 -1.90 -1.82
C GLY A 56 -0.30 -2.73 -1.62
N GLY A 57 -1.21 -2.25 -0.78
CA GLY A 57 -2.49 -2.87 -0.46
C GLY A 57 -3.66 -1.95 -0.81
N LEU A 58 -4.30 -1.40 0.23
CA LEU A 58 -5.51 -0.59 0.12
C LEU A 58 -5.25 0.76 -0.54
N TYR A 59 -4.08 1.37 -0.34
CA TYR A 59 -3.70 2.59 -1.03
C TYR A 59 -3.33 2.25 -2.49
N ALA A 60 -3.96 2.93 -3.45
CA ALA A 60 -3.92 2.48 -4.86
C ALA A 60 -2.62 2.83 -5.62
N GLU A 61 -1.63 3.44 -4.96
CA GLU A 61 -0.32 3.71 -5.56
C GLU A 61 0.37 2.41 -5.99
N LEU A 62 0.81 2.36 -7.25
CA LEU A 62 1.47 1.18 -7.81
C LEU A 62 2.99 1.30 -7.79
N ILE A 63 3.56 2.49 -7.59
CA ILE A 63 5.01 2.72 -7.55
C ILE A 63 5.52 2.55 -6.12
N ARG A 64 6.34 1.51 -5.92
CA ARG A 64 7.02 1.27 -4.65
C ARG A 64 8.25 2.18 -4.52
N ASN A 65 8.57 2.66 -3.32
CA ASN A 65 9.68 3.59 -3.11
C ASN A 65 9.59 4.83 -4.03
N ARG A 66 8.38 5.39 -4.19
CA ARG A 66 8.10 6.48 -5.14
C ARG A 66 8.90 7.76 -4.92
N ALA A 67 9.30 8.02 -3.67
CA ALA A 67 10.05 9.20 -3.26
C ALA A 67 11.55 8.92 -3.04
N PHE A 68 12.01 7.69 -3.29
CA PHE A 68 13.40 7.26 -3.14
C PHE A 68 13.96 7.34 -1.70
N LEU A 69 13.09 7.17 -0.70
CA LEU A 69 13.43 7.32 0.72
C LEU A 69 13.51 5.98 1.49
N ASP A 70 13.20 4.85 0.84
CA ASP A 70 13.13 3.54 1.51
C ASP A 70 14.50 3.02 1.98
N ASP A 71 15.58 3.35 1.25
CA ASP A 71 16.95 3.00 1.59
C ASP A 71 17.89 4.17 1.27
N ALA A 72 18.82 4.48 2.17
CA ALA A 72 19.69 5.65 2.04
C ALA A 72 20.87 5.45 1.06
N LYS A 73 21.14 4.20 0.65
CA LYS A 73 22.33 3.85 -0.14
C LYS A 73 21.98 3.43 -1.56
N SER A 74 20.78 2.93 -1.79
CA SER A 74 20.35 2.33 -3.03
C SER A 74 18.92 2.72 -3.37
N PRO A 75 18.59 2.93 -4.66
CA PRO A 75 17.23 3.19 -5.08
C PRO A 75 16.42 1.88 -5.08
N ALA A 76 16.08 1.36 -3.90
CA ALA A 76 15.41 0.08 -3.73
C ALA A 76 14.14 -0.02 -4.61
N ASN A 77 13.92 -1.17 -5.25
CA ASN A 77 12.83 -1.45 -6.20
C ASN A 77 12.90 -0.69 -7.54
N TRP A 78 13.98 0.06 -7.78
CA TRP A 78 14.29 0.64 -9.08
C TRP A 78 15.47 -0.09 -9.73
N SER A 79 15.35 -0.34 -11.04
CA SER A 79 16.33 -1.09 -11.82
C SER A 79 16.66 -0.37 -13.12
N VAL A 80 17.88 -0.52 -13.62
CA VAL A 80 18.28 0.05 -14.91
C VAL A 80 17.52 -0.66 -16.05
N VAL A 81 17.12 0.12 -17.05
CA VAL A 81 16.59 -0.37 -18.33
C VAL A 81 17.60 -0.02 -19.42
N ASN A 82 18.13 -1.02 -20.11
CA ASN A 82 18.98 -0.84 -21.28
C ASN A 82 19.07 -2.16 -22.07
N ASP A 83 19.64 -2.10 -23.28
CA ASP A 83 19.97 -3.26 -24.09
C ASP A 83 21.47 -3.27 -24.47
N ASN A 84 21.86 -4.09 -25.46
CA ASN A 84 23.25 -4.21 -25.89
C ASN A 84 23.80 -2.96 -26.62
N ALA A 85 22.93 -2.05 -27.05
CA ALA A 85 23.27 -0.84 -27.79
C ALA A 85 22.94 0.44 -26.99
N SER A 86 22.46 0.32 -25.75
CA SER A 86 22.13 1.44 -24.89
C SER A 86 22.73 1.30 -23.48
N ALA A 87 22.90 2.42 -22.80
CA ALA A 87 23.59 2.48 -21.51
C ALA A 87 22.97 3.54 -20.59
N ALA A 88 22.63 3.10 -19.39
CA ALA A 88 22.10 3.93 -18.33
C ALA A 88 22.67 3.54 -16.96
N ALA A 89 22.69 4.48 -16.04
CA ALA A 89 22.99 4.28 -14.63
C ALA A 89 22.01 5.06 -13.76
N ILE A 90 21.72 4.54 -12.56
CA ILE A 90 20.87 5.21 -11.58
C ILE A 90 21.58 5.37 -10.24
N ALA A 91 21.35 6.50 -9.58
CA ALA A 91 21.87 6.77 -8.24
C ALA A 91 20.92 7.67 -7.45
N LEU A 92 20.92 7.53 -6.12
CA LEU A 92 20.29 8.53 -5.25
C LEU A 92 21.12 9.81 -5.26
N ASP A 93 20.45 10.96 -5.36
CA ASP A 93 21.07 12.28 -5.40
C ASP A 93 20.49 13.19 -4.32
N PRO A 94 21.08 13.22 -3.11
CA PRO A 94 20.69 14.15 -2.05
C PRO A 94 21.19 15.58 -2.28
N ALA A 95 22.09 15.81 -3.24
CA ALA A 95 22.56 17.17 -3.58
C ALA A 95 21.51 17.92 -4.42
N THR A 96 20.63 17.18 -5.11
CA THR A 96 19.51 17.72 -5.88
C THR A 96 18.17 17.21 -5.31
N PRO A 97 17.75 17.66 -4.11
CA PRO A 97 16.48 17.22 -3.54
C PRO A 97 15.30 17.73 -4.36
N LEU A 98 14.16 17.04 -4.27
CA LEU A 98 12.90 17.54 -4.84
C LEU A 98 12.45 18.81 -4.11
N ASN A 99 12.43 18.77 -2.77
CA ASN A 99 12.08 19.89 -1.91
C ASN A 99 12.61 19.66 -0.47
N GLU A 100 12.20 20.52 0.47
CA GLU A 100 12.66 20.43 1.87
C GLU A 100 12.15 19.19 2.64
N LYS A 101 11.08 18.54 2.16
CA LYS A 101 10.46 17.37 2.76
C LYS A 101 11.00 16.07 2.14
N ILE A 102 11.07 16.04 0.80
CA ILE A 102 11.64 14.95 0.00
C ILE A 102 13.06 15.35 -0.40
N LYS A 103 14.00 15.03 0.49
CA LYS A 103 15.40 15.51 0.47
C LYS A 103 16.32 14.72 -0.46
N THR A 104 15.77 13.97 -1.40
CA THR A 104 16.55 13.21 -2.38
C THR A 104 15.79 13.13 -3.70
N SER A 105 16.53 12.85 -4.77
CA SER A 105 15.98 12.50 -6.07
C SER A 105 16.68 11.26 -6.62
N LEU A 106 16.13 10.66 -7.66
CA LEU A 106 16.82 9.65 -8.43
C LEU A 106 17.49 10.30 -9.64
N ARG A 107 18.82 10.27 -9.69
CA ARG A 107 19.58 10.67 -10.87
C ARG A 107 19.67 9.50 -11.84
N LEU A 108 19.04 9.65 -12.99
CA LEU A 108 19.15 8.76 -14.14
C LEU A 108 20.16 9.36 -15.12
N THR A 109 21.26 8.66 -15.38
CA THR A 109 22.28 9.07 -16.34
C THR A 109 22.26 8.15 -17.55
N VAL A 110 21.75 8.62 -18.68
CA VAL A 110 21.81 7.90 -19.96
C VAL A 110 23.01 8.39 -20.76
N THR A 111 23.94 7.50 -21.08
CA THR A 111 25.15 7.83 -21.85
C THR A 111 25.03 7.43 -23.33
N THR A 112 24.20 6.44 -23.64
CA THR A 112 23.93 6.00 -25.02
C THR A 112 22.49 5.53 -25.11
N ALA A 113 21.73 6.15 -26.01
CA ALA A 113 20.37 5.74 -26.36
C ALA A 113 19.98 6.29 -27.73
N THR A 114 19.09 5.58 -28.42
CA THR A 114 18.39 6.04 -29.62
C THR A 114 16.90 5.72 -29.49
N LYS A 115 16.10 6.05 -30.50
CA LYS A 115 14.67 5.66 -30.53
C LYS A 115 14.50 4.14 -30.57
N GLU A 116 15.40 3.45 -31.25
CA GLU A 116 15.40 1.99 -31.40
C GLU A 116 15.99 1.29 -30.18
N HIS A 117 16.89 1.97 -29.47
CA HIS A 117 17.60 1.46 -28.30
C HIS A 117 17.46 2.44 -27.11
N PRO A 118 16.25 2.59 -26.53
CA PRO A 118 16.04 3.46 -25.39
C PRO A 118 16.75 2.92 -24.14
N ALA A 119 17.06 3.81 -23.20
CA ALA A 119 17.60 3.44 -21.89
C ALA A 119 16.96 4.28 -20.79
N GLY A 120 16.98 3.78 -19.56
CA GLY A 120 16.27 4.42 -18.46
C GLY A 120 16.26 3.64 -17.16
N VAL A 121 15.13 3.72 -16.47
CA VAL A 121 14.87 3.06 -15.20
C VAL A 121 13.48 2.42 -15.19
N ALA A 122 13.30 1.35 -14.43
CA ALA A 122 11.99 0.76 -14.15
C ALA A 122 11.77 0.48 -12.66
N ASN A 123 10.52 0.66 -12.22
CA ASN A 123 10.00 0.29 -10.92
C ASN A 123 9.18 -1.00 -11.00
N SER A 124 9.46 -1.96 -10.12
CA SER A 124 8.77 -3.26 -10.08
C SER A 124 7.36 -3.22 -9.49
N GLY A 125 6.95 -2.07 -8.94
CA GLY A 125 5.77 -1.96 -8.09
C GLY A 125 5.85 -2.84 -6.85
N TYR A 126 4.69 -3.15 -6.27
CA TYR A 126 4.55 -4.04 -5.13
C TYR A 126 4.40 -5.49 -5.62
N TRP A 127 5.55 -6.10 -5.96
CA TRP A 127 5.64 -7.46 -6.54
C TRP A 127 4.91 -7.61 -7.88
N GLY A 128 4.89 -6.53 -8.67
CA GLY A 128 4.21 -6.45 -9.96
C GLY A 128 3.31 -5.21 -10.06
N ILE A 129 2.87 -4.92 -11.28
CA ILE A 129 1.90 -3.86 -11.58
C ILE A 129 0.70 -4.51 -12.28
N PRO A 130 -0.53 -4.40 -11.72
CA PRO A 130 -1.71 -4.98 -12.34
C PRO A 130 -2.11 -4.20 -13.60
N VAL A 131 -2.11 -4.91 -14.74
CA VAL A 131 -2.54 -4.43 -16.04
C VAL A 131 -3.91 -5.01 -16.35
N HIS A 132 -4.89 -4.15 -16.61
CA HIS A 132 -6.24 -4.51 -16.98
C HIS A 132 -6.57 -4.01 -18.40
N PRO A 133 -7.46 -4.67 -19.15
CA PRO A 133 -7.91 -4.20 -20.45
C PRO A 133 -8.64 -2.85 -20.34
N LYS A 134 -8.48 -2.00 -21.34
CA LYS A 134 -9.23 -0.74 -21.53
C LYS A 134 -9.27 0.13 -20.28
N THR A 135 -8.14 0.21 -19.59
CA THR A 135 -7.99 0.89 -18.30
C THR A 135 -7.10 2.11 -18.46
N GLU A 136 -7.48 3.19 -17.81
CA GLU A 136 -6.71 4.42 -17.74
C GLU A 136 -5.92 4.46 -16.43
N TYR A 137 -4.60 4.58 -16.54
CA TYR A 137 -3.69 4.75 -15.42
C TYR A 137 -3.14 6.18 -15.43
N ARG A 138 -3.18 6.85 -14.29
CA ARG A 138 -2.68 8.23 -14.14
C ARG A 138 -1.25 8.17 -13.64
N ALA A 139 -0.29 8.52 -14.49
CA ALA A 139 1.10 8.66 -14.10
C ALA A 139 1.40 10.13 -13.78
N SER A 140 2.19 10.34 -12.73
CA SER A 140 2.80 11.64 -12.46
C SER A 140 4.24 11.49 -11.99
N LEU A 141 5.05 12.50 -12.25
CA LEU A 141 6.39 12.60 -11.72
C LEU A 141 6.85 14.04 -11.70
N TRP A 142 7.75 14.35 -10.78
CA TRP A 142 8.58 15.54 -10.86
C TRP A 142 9.85 15.20 -11.64
N ALA A 143 10.23 16.07 -12.57
CA ALA A 143 11.46 15.90 -13.34
C ALA A 143 12.17 17.23 -13.53
N ARG A 144 13.50 17.15 -13.58
CA ARG A 144 14.39 18.20 -14.08
C ARG A 144 15.56 17.57 -14.82
N ALA A 145 16.20 18.33 -15.69
CA ALA A 145 17.37 17.89 -16.45
C ALA A 145 18.50 18.93 -16.38
N GLU A 146 19.68 18.57 -16.89
CA GLU A 146 20.74 19.56 -17.09
C GLU A 146 20.40 20.52 -18.24
N ALA A 147 21.02 21.71 -18.23
CA ALA A 147 20.80 22.71 -19.27
C ALA A 147 21.14 22.15 -20.65
N GLY A 148 20.25 22.37 -21.63
CA GLY A 148 20.43 21.87 -23.00
C GLY A 148 19.77 20.52 -23.28
N PHE A 149 19.25 19.81 -22.27
CA PHE A 149 18.39 18.65 -22.51
C PHE A 149 17.03 19.09 -23.12
N THR A 150 16.66 18.49 -24.26
CA THR A 150 15.43 18.84 -25.00
C THR A 150 14.55 17.63 -25.32
N GLY A 151 14.99 16.43 -24.94
CA GLY A 151 14.34 15.17 -25.31
C GLY A 151 13.11 14.88 -24.46
N PRO A 152 12.19 14.03 -24.96
CA PRO A 152 11.10 13.55 -24.15
C PRO A 152 11.56 12.49 -23.15
N LEU A 153 10.87 12.40 -22.02
CA LEU A 153 10.81 11.16 -21.24
C LEU A 153 9.66 10.31 -21.78
N THR A 154 9.87 9.02 -21.99
CA THR A 154 8.77 8.08 -22.27
C THR A 154 8.45 7.34 -20.99
N VAL A 155 7.20 7.39 -20.55
CA VAL A 155 6.70 6.62 -19.41
C VAL A 155 5.83 5.48 -19.93
N ALA A 156 5.98 4.28 -19.39
CA ALA A 156 5.27 3.11 -19.88
C ALA A 156 5.01 2.06 -18.81
N ILE A 157 3.90 1.32 -18.97
CA ILE A 157 3.69 0.04 -18.30
C ILE A 157 4.14 -1.04 -19.29
N VAL A 158 5.13 -1.83 -18.89
CA VAL A 158 5.75 -2.86 -19.75
C VAL A 158 5.78 -4.21 -19.06
N SER A 159 5.89 -5.30 -19.80
CA SER A 159 6.16 -6.63 -19.23
C SER A 159 7.48 -6.64 -18.45
N ASP A 160 7.64 -7.60 -17.54
CA ASP A 160 8.86 -7.72 -16.73
C ASP A 160 10.14 -7.80 -17.60
N ASP A 161 10.06 -8.49 -18.75
CA ASP A 161 11.16 -8.58 -19.71
C ASP A 161 11.30 -7.34 -20.63
N GLY A 162 10.41 -6.36 -20.50
CA GLY A 162 10.38 -5.12 -21.29
C GLY A 162 9.95 -5.27 -22.74
N ARG A 163 9.59 -6.49 -23.21
CA ARG A 163 9.28 -6.74 -24.63
C ARG A 163 7.88 -6.30 -25.04
N THR A 164 6.94 -6.29 -24.11
CA THR A 164 5.55 -5.87 -24.35
C THR A 164 5.30 -4.53 -23.71
N VAL A 165 4.86 -3.55 -24.50
CA VAL A 165 4.38 -2.26 -24.00
C VAL A 165 2.87 -2.32 -23.90
N TYR A 166 2.33 -2.26 -22.68
CA TYR A 166 0.89 -2.32 -22.45
C TYR A 166 0.22 -0.95 -22.60
N ALA A 167 0.92 0.10 -22.19
CA ALA A 167 0.52 1.49 -22.36
C ALA A 167 1.75 2.39 -22.22
N SER A 168 1.80 3.51 -22.95
CA SER A 168 2.92 4.44 -22.90
C SER A 168 2.51 5.85 -23.27
N GLU A 169 3.18 6.85 -22.71
CA GLU A 169 3.03 8.26 -23.07
C GLU A 169 4.37 8.99 -23.06
N LYS A 170 4.43 10.12 -23.78
CA LYS A 170 5.61 11.00 -23.81
C LYS A 170 5.40 12.23 -22.96
N ILE A 171 6.45 12.62 -22.26
CA ILE A 171 6.53 13.81 -21.43
C ILE A 171 7.61 14.72 -22.02
N SER A 172 7.22 15.90 -22.46
CA SER A 172 8.11 16.89 -23.08
C SER A 172 8.19 18.15 -22.24
N GLY A 173 9.22 18.97 -22.49
CA GLY A 173 9.40 20.24 -21.79
C GLY A 173 9.97 20.08 -20.37
N VAL A 174 10.81 19.06 -20.16
CA VAL A 174 11.69 18.98 -18.99
C VAL A 174 12.71 20.10 -19.08
N THR A 175 12.86 20.86 -18.01
CA THR A 175 13.77 22.02 -17.95
C THR A 175 14.79 21.81 -16.83
N SER A 176 15.63 22.82 -16.60
CA SER A 176 16.57 22.81 -15.48
C SER A 176 15.91 22.95 -14.10
N GLY A 177 14.67 23.44 -14.04
CA GLY A 177 13.88 23.53 -12.81
C GLY A 177 13.00 22.31 -12.60
N TRP A 178 12.69 22.01 -11.33
CA TRP A 178 11.70 20.98 -11.00
C TRP A 178 10.33 21.37 -11.54
N LYS A 179 9.71 20.44 -12.26
CA LYS A 179 8.33 20.58 -12.73
C LYS A 179 7.60 19.25 -12.57
N LYS A 180 6.34 19.32 -12.15
CA LYS A 180 5.42 18.18 -12.15
C LYS A 180 4.88 17.94 -13.56
N PHE A 181 4.88 16.69 -13.97
CA PHE A 181 4.28 16.23 -15.22
C PHE A 181 3.24 15.17 -14.91
N GLU A 182 2.14 15.20 -15.65
CA GLU A 182 1.00 14.29 -15.49
C GLU A 182 0.55 13.81 -16.86
N VAL A 183 0.39 12.50 -17.03
CA VAL A 183 -0.08 11.87 -18.27
C VAL A 183 -0.99 10.69 -17.95
N THR A 184 -1.87 10.34 -18.88
CA THR A 184 -2.78 9.19 -18.74
C THR A 184 -2.37 8.09 -19.70
N LEU A 185 -1.96 6.95 -19.15
CA LEU A 185 -1.58 5.75 -19.90
C LEU A 185 -2.83 4.91 -20.12
N LYS A 186 -3.15 4.59 -21.37
CA LYS A 186 -4.36 3.83 -21.72
C LYS A 186 -3.99 2.46 -22.27
N THR A 187 -4.48 1.40 -21.63
CA THR A 187 -4.30 0.05 -22.14
C THR A 187 -5.32 -0.27 -23.23
N GLY A 188 -4.91 -1.08 -24.21
CA GLY A 188 -5.80 -1.65 -25.21
C GLY A 188 -6.60 -2.84 -24.66
N ASN A 189 -7.01 -3.73 -25.57
CA ASN A 189 -7.64 -5.01 -25.18
C ASN A 189 -6.56 -6.04 -24.80
N VAL A 190 -5.92 -5.85 -23.65
CA VAL A 190 -4.85 -6.71 -23.14
C VAL A 190 -5.39 -7.83 -22.25
N THR A 191 -4.73 -8.99 -22.23
CA THR A 191 -4.99 -10.03 -21.22
C THR A 191 -4.57 -9.50 -19.84
N PRO A 192 -5.42 -9.59 -18.81
CA PRO A 192 -5.03 -9.16 -17.46
C PRO A 192 -3.77 -9.87 -16.97
N THR A 193 -2.85 -9.13 -16.36
CA THR A 193 -1.58 -9.64 -15.83
C THR A 193 -1.08 -8.75 -14.70
N ALA A 194 -0.24 -9.31 -13.82
CA ALA A 194 0.54 -8.53 -12.84
C ALA A 194 2.06 -8.59 -13.13
N GLN A 195 2.47 -9.32 -14.17
CA GLN A 195 3.86 -9.49 -14.60
C GLN A 195 4.30 -8.28 -15.44
N ALA A 196 4.27 -7.12 -14.80
CA ALA A 196 4.56 -5.84 -15.40
C ALA A 196 5.28 -4.92 -14.43
N ARG A 197 5.97 -3.94 -15.00
CA ARG A 197 6.74 -2.90 -14.32
C ARG A 197 6.51 -1.54 -14.99
N PHE A 198 6.78 -0.46 -14.26
CA PHE A 198 6.68 0.90 -14.78
C PHE A 198 8.05 1.38 -15.22
N ALA A 199 8.22 1.78 -16.48
CA ALA A 199 9.48 2.23 -17.04
C ALA A 199 9.44 3.72 -17.38
N ILE A 200 10.57 4.40 -17.17
CA ILE A 200 10.85 5.76 -17.62
C ILE A 200 12.13 5.70 -18.46
N THR A 201 12.05 6.02 -19.75
CA THR A 201 13.18 5.91 -20.68
C THR A 201 13.42 7.17 -21.49
N LEU A 202 14.66 7.36 -21.92
CA LEU A 202 15.11 8.38 -22.85
C LEU A 202 15.55 7.72 -24.16
N ASP A 203 15.39 8.43 -25.27
CA ASP A 203 15.86 8.03 -26.60
C ASP A 203 17.13 8.80 -27.03
N GLN A 204 17.78 9.47 -26.08
CA GLN A 204 19.01 10.22 -26.26
C GLN A 204 19.80 10.32 -24.95
N PRO A 205 21.11 10.65 -24.99
CA PRO A 205 21.89 10.90 -23.79
C PRO A 205 21.37 12.07 -22.96
N GLY A 206 21.53 11.98 -21.65
CA GLY A 206 21.17 13.03 -20.73
C GLY A 206 21.06 12.54 -19.29
N PRO A 207 21.64 13.27 -18.32
CA PRO A 207 21.25 13.12 -16.93
C PRO A 207 19.90 13.83 -16.69
N VAL A 208 18.99 13.10 -16.04
CA VAL A 208 17.68 13.59 -15.59
C VAL A 208 17.51 13.20 -14.14
N ASN A 209 17.07 14.14 -13.30
CA ASN A 209 16.66 13.84 -11.93
C ASN A 209 15.15 13.65 -11.91
N LEU A 210 14.73 12.57 -11.27
CA LEU A 210 13.33 12.21 -11.05
C LEU A 210 13.01 12.40 -9.57
N GLY A 211 11.84 12.96 -9.29
CA GLY A 211 11.30 13.16 -7.94
C GLY A 211 9.87 12.65 -7.90
N LEU A 212 9.48 12.00 -6.80
CA LEU A 212 8.11 11.53 -6.51
C LEU A 212 7.36 10.99 -7.75
N VAL A 213 7.67 9.75 -8.14
CA VAL A 213 7.05 9.08 -9.29
C VAL A 213 5.82 8.31 -8.84
N SER A 214 4.68 8.47 -9.49
CA SER A 214 3.41 7.87 -9.09
C SER A 214 2.67 7.29 -10.28
N LEU A 215 1.96 6.18 -10.04
CA LEU A 215 1.07 5.54 -11.01
C LEU A 215 -0.16 5.02 -10.29
N PHE A 216 -1.32 5.61 -10.60
CA PHE A 216 -2.60 5.19 -10.03
C PHE A 216 -3.48 4.51 -11.09
N PRO A 217 -4.09 3.35 -10.78
CA PRO A 217 -5.23 2.84 -11.53
C PRO A 217 -6.50 3.64 -11.16
N PRO A 218 -7.67 3.32 -11.74
CA PRO A 218 -8.93 3.86 -11.26
C PRO A 218 -9.14 3.53 -9.77
N THR A 219 -9.52 4.54 -8.99
CA THR A 219 -9.70 4.44 -7.54
C THR A 219 -11.17 4.28 -7.16
N TRP A 220 -11.40 3.87 -5.91
CA TRP A 220 -12.74 3.85 -5.32
C TRP A 220 -13.34 5.26 -5.30
N ASN A 221 -14.60 5.38 -5.72
CA ASN A 221 -15.31 6.65 -5.90
C ASN A 221 -14.54 7.71 -6.72
N ASP A 222 -13.62 7.28 -7.59
CA ASP A 222 -12.76 8.13 -8.42
C ASP A 222 -11.99 9.22 -7.63
N ARG A 223 -11.77 8.98 -6.32
CA ARG A 223 -11.03 9.90 -5.44
C ARG A 223 -9.57 10.00 -5.90
N PRO A 224 -9.03 11.20 -6.15
CA PRO A 224 -7.58 11.40 -6.28
C PRO A 224 -6.88 10.90 -5.03
N ASN A 225 -5.66 10.36 -5.15
CA ASN A 225 -4.92 9.79 -4.02
C ASN A 225 -5.69 8.68 -3.28
N GLY A 226 -6.63 8.03 -3.97
CA GLY A 226 -7.65 7.19 -3.34
C GLY A 226 -7.25 5.72 -3.18
N LEU A 227 -8.29 4.92 -2.94
CA LEU A 227 -8.16 3.53 -2.50
C LEU A 227 -8.41 2.54 -3.63
N ARG A 228 -7.84 1.35 -3.50
CA ARG A 228 -7.93 0.26 -4.46
C ARG A 228 -9.32 -0.35 -4.47
N LYS A 229 -9.95 -0.44 -5.65
CA LYS A 229 -11.40 -0.71 -5.79
C LYS A 229 -11.82 -2.10 -5.32
N ASP A 230 -11.04 -3.12 -5.64
CA ASP A 230 -11.33 -4.53 -5.29
C ASP A 230 -11.27 -4.76 -3.78
N ILE A 231 -10.24 -4.25 -3.10
CA ILE A 231 -10.11 -4.34 -1.65
C ILE A 231 -11.21 -3.51 -0.97
N MET A 232 -11.46 -2.28 -1.43
CA MET A 232 -12.56 -1.47 -0.91
C MET A 232 -13.91 -2.15 -1.02
N GLN A 233 -14.21 -2.81 -2.15
CA GLN A 233 -15.45 -3.56 -2.31
C GLN A 233 -15.59 -4.64 -1.24
N MET A 234 -14.54 -5.45 -1.01
CA MET A 234 -14.57 -6.49 0.03
C MET A 234 -14.81 -5.90 1.42
N LEU A 235 -14.16 -4.78 1.75
CA LEU A 235 -14.30 -4.12 3.05
C LEU A 235 -15.70 -3.52 3.26
N VAL A 236 -16.30 -2.93 2.21
CA VAL A 236 -17.67 -2.42 2.23
C VAL A 236 -18.68 -3.57 2.37
N ASP A 237 -18.46 -4.69 1.69
CA ASP A 237 -19.35 -5.86 1.74
C ASP A 237 -19.40 -6.52 3.13
N MET A 238 -18.36 -6.34 3.95
CA MET A 238 -18.38 -6.73 5.37
C MET A 238 -19.35 -5.87 6.22
N ASN A 239 -19.83 -4.74 5.69
CA ASN A 239 -20.74 -3.80 6.33
C ASN A 239 -20.32 -3.39 7.77
N PRO A 240 -19.04 -2.99 7.96
CA PRO A 240 -18.52 -2.67 9.29
C PRO A 240 -19.17 -1.42 9.87
N LYS A 241 -19.25 -1.36 11.20
CA LYS A 241 -19.89 -0.25 11.92
C LYS A 241 -18.90 0.77 12.43
N PHE A 242 -17.64 0.36 12.55
CA PHE A 242 -16.54 1.23 12.87
C PHE A 242 -15.26 0.78 12.17
N LEU A 243 -14.30 1.71 12.05
CA LEU A 243 -12.93 1.44 11.65
C LEU A 243 -11.99 1.99 12.72
N ARG A 244 -11.16 1.14 13.32
CA ARG A 244 -10.08 1.55 14.23
C ARG A 244 -8.78 1.76 13.45
N PHE A 245 -8.23 2.98 13.48
CA PHE A 245 -7.03 3.40 12.75
C PHE A 245 -6.31 4.56 13.47
N PRO A 246 -5.08 4.98 13.10
CA PRO A 246 -4.10 4.26 12.26
C PRO A 246 -3.55 3.01 12.96
N GLY A 247 -3.93 2.82 14.23
CA GLY A 247 -4.12 1.53 14.90
C GLY A 247 -2.88 0.69 15.18
N GLY A 248 -3.03 -0.18 16.19
CA GLY A 248 -2.03 -1.18 16.56
C GLY A 248 -0.66 -0.57 16.84
N ASN A 249 0.38 -1.28 16.43
CA ASN A 249 1.76 -0.87 16.70
C ASN A 249 2.20 0.33 15.83
N TYR A 250 1.52 0.57 14.70
CA TYR A 250 1.84 1.65 13.77
C TYR A 250 1.65 3.05 14.35
N VAL A 251 0.67 3.24 15.25
CA VAL A 251 0.51 4.55 15.92
C VAL A 251 1.67 4.85 16.89
N GLU A 252 2.28 3.81 17.45
CA GLU A 252 3.29 3.91 18.51
C GLU A 252 4.70 4.15 17.95
N GLY A 253 5.05 3.51 16.84
CA GLY A 253 6.43 3.46 16.34
C GLY A 253 7.37 2.71 17.29
N ASN A 254 8.63 2.47 16.89
CA ASN A 254 9.61 1.88 17.81
C ASN A 254 10.18 2.93 18.78
N LYS A 255 10.28 4.19 18.33
CA LYS A 255 10.75 5.34 19.11
C LYS A 255 9.77 6.51 19.04
N VAL A 256 9.85 7.45 19.98
CA VAL A 256 8.95 8.63 20.00
C VAL A 256 9.04 9.44 18.70
N GLU A 257 10.22 9.52 18.07
CA GLU A 257 10.39 10.19 16.77
C GLU A 257 9.78 9.44 15.57
N GLU A 258 9.48 8.15 15.72
CA GLU A 258 8.93 7.26 14.69
C GLU A 258 7.41 7.06 14.82
N ARG A 259 6.76 7.66 15.82
CA ARG A 259 5.30 7.60 16.00
C ARG A 259 4.57 8.08 14.73
N PHE A 260 3.33 7.64 14.56
CA PHE A 260 2.49 8.10 13.44
C PHE A 260 2.34 9.63 13.44
N PRO A 261 2.88 10.34 12.43
CA PRO A 261 2.98 11.80 12.46
C PRO A 261 1.77 12.44 11.77
N TRP A 262 0.58 12.32 12.34
CA TRP A 262 -0.71 12.61 11.66
C TRP A 262 -0.71 13.93 10.85
N ALA A 263 -0.19 15.02 11.41
CA ALA A 263 -0.16 16.33 10.75
C ALA A 263 0.71 16.35 9.48
N LYS A 264 1.75 15.51 9.41
CA LYS A 264 2.63 15.36 8.25
C LYS A 264 2.02 14.45 7.16
N THR A 265 0.91 13.80 7.45
CA THR A 265 0.17 12.97 6.49
C THR A 265 -0.91 13.76 5.74
N LEU A 266 -1.05 15.05 6.02
CA LEU A 266 -2.03 15.94 5.39
C LEU A 266 -1.39 16.77 4.27
N GLY A 267 -2.24 17.32 3.41
CA GLY A 267 -1.82 18.20 2.31
C GLY A 267 -1.28 17.44 1.10
N PRO A 268 -0.61 18.14 0.16
CA PRO A 268 -0.06 17.56 -1.05
C PRO A 268 0.97 16.45 -0.74
N ILE A 269 0.99 15.38 -1.54
CA ILE A 269 1.89 14.24 -1.33
C ILE A 269 3.37 14.61 -1.44
N GLU A 270 3.70 15.65 -2.20
CA GLU A 270 5.05 16.21 -2.30
C GLU A 270 5.55 16.85 -1.00
N ASP A 271 4.65 17.18 -0.07
CA ASP A 271 4.98 17.71 1.25
C ASP A 271 5.00 16.63 2.35
N ARG A 272 4.67 15.38 2.01
CA ARG A 272 4.63 14.24 2.93
C ARG A 272 5.96 13.49 2.91
N PRO A 273 6.79 13.56 3.99
CA PRO A 273 8.10 12.91 4.00
C PRO A 273 8.03 11.38 4.22
N GLY A 274 6.86 10.84 4.54
CA GLY A 274 6.73 9.48 5.05
C GLY A 274 7.44 9.28 6.40
N HIS A 275 7.41 8.05 6.90
CA HIS A 275 8.19 7.67 8.08
C HIS A 275 8.54 6.18 8.08
N TRP A 276 9.51 5.80 8.92
CA TRP A 276 9.83 4.39 9.13
C TRP A 276 8.75 3.75 9.99
N CYS A 277 8.09 2.70 9.50
CA CYS A 277 7.10 1.98 10.29
C CYS A 277 7.78 0.87 11.10
N ASN A 278 7.11 0.43 12.16
CA ASN A 278 7.60 -0.62 13.07
C ASN A 278 7.55 -2.04 12.46
N TRP A 279 7.19 -2.18 11.18
CA TRP A 279 7.08 -3.46 10.46
C TRP A 279 8.18 -3.68 9.42
N GLY A 280 9.26 -2.90 9.49
CA GLY A 280 10.49 -3.16 8.73
C GLY A 280 10.51 -2.56 7.32
N TYR A 281 9.64 -1.60 7.04
CA TYR A 281 9.63 -0.82 5.80
C TYR A 281 9.22 0.63 6.08
N ARG A 282 9.40 1.49 5.08
CA ARG A 282 8.95 2.88 5.14
C ARG A 282 7.51 2.99 4.68
N SER A 283 6.69 3.70 5.44
CA SER A 283 5.39 4.22 4.99
C SER A 283 5.60 5.50 4.19
N SER A 284 4.95 5.60 3.05
CA SER A 284 4.91 6.79 2.21
C SER A 284 4.06 7.90 2.82
N ASP A 285 3.16 7.54 3.74
CA ASP A 285 2.09 8.39 4.28
C ASP A 285 1.21 9.01 3.18
N GLY A 286 1.17 8.36 2.01
CA GLY A 286 0.28 8.71 0.91
C GLY A 286 -1.18 8.48 1.28
N MET A 287 -1.46 7.44 2.06
CA MET A 287 -2.73 7.27 2.76
C MET A 287 -2.58 7.83 4.18
N GLY A 288 -3.00 9.08 4.36
CA GLY A 288 -2.93 9.82 5.61
C GLY A 288 -4.26 9.94 6.33
N LEU A 289 -4.31 10.83 7.32
CA LEU A 289 -5.50 11.02 8.14
C LEU A 289 -6.75 11.37 7.31
N LEU A 290 -6.62 12.21 6.29
CA LEU A 290 -7.74 12.54 5.41
C LEU A 290 -8.26 11.30 4.68
N GLU A 291 -7.37 10.54 4.05
CA GLU A 291 -7.75 9.34 3.29
C GLU A 291 -8.38 8.25 4.20
N PHE A 292 -7.97 8.15 5.48
CA PHE A 292 -8.63 7.27 6.45
C PHE A 292 -10.07 7.72 6.80
N LEU A 293 -10.30 9.03 6.90
CA LEU A 293 -11.64 9.57 7.19
C LEU A 293 -12.57 9.40 5.98
N GLU A 294 -12.05 9.61 4.77
CA GLU A 294 -12.76 9.32 3.52
C GLU A 294 -13.09 7.83 3.38
N TRP A 295 -12.20 6.93 3.79
CA TRP A 295 -12.47 5.50 3.86
C TRP A 295 -13.64 5.18 4.81
N CYS A 296 -13.68 5.80 5.99
CA CYS A 296 -14.80 5.64 6.93
C CYS A 296 -16.12 6.11 6.31
N GLU A 297 -16.11 7.25 5.62
CA GLU A 297 -17.27 7.78 4.91
C GLU A 297 -17.77 6.82 3.83
N ASP A 298 -16.85 6.31 3.00
CA ASP A 298 -17.16 5.39 1.91
C ASP A 298 -17.74 4.05 2.41
N MET A 299 -17.32 3.58 3.59
CA MET A 299 -17.88 2.40 4.25
C MET A 299 -19.13 2.66 5.08
N LYS A 300 -19.49 3.93 5.32
CA LYS A 300 -20.51 4.33 6.31
C LYS A 300 -20.20 3.78 7.71
N ALA A 301 -18.91 3.75 8.07
CA ALA A 301 -18.40 3.29 9.36
C ALA A 301 -17.97 4.48 10.21
N GLU A 302 -18.13 4.37 11.53
CA GLU A 302 -17.63 5.41 12.44
C GLU A 302 -16.10 5.30 12.65
N PRO A 303 -15.37 6.42 12.69
CA PRO A 303 -13.95 6.40 12.99
C PRO A 303 -13.71 6.13 14.48
N VAL A 304 -12.85 5.16 14.78
CA VAL A 304 -12.25 4.94 16.10
C VAL A 304 -10.77 5.31 15.99
N LEU A 305 -10.52 6.62 16.07
CA LEU A 305 -9.19 7.20 15.89
C LEU A 305 -8.31 6.97 17.12
N ALA A 306 -7.19 6.28 16.94
CA ALA A 306 -6.13 6.18 17.92
C ALA A 306 -5.25 7.44 17.89
N VAL A 307 -4.85 7.90 19.07
CA VAL A 307 -3.90 9.00 19.25
C VAL A 307 -2.65 8.48 19.96
N TYR A 308 -1.49 9.04 19.60
CA TYR A 308 -0.25 8.67 20.26
C TYR A 308 -0.26 9.09 21.73
N ALA A 309 0.09 8.18 22.63
CA ALA A 309 -0.06 8.38 24.08
C ALA A 309 1.28 8.50 24.83
N GLY A 310 2.38 8.83 24.13
CA GLY A 310 3.68 9.04 24.76
C GLY A 310 4.50 7.78 25.04
N TYR A 311 4.15 6.65 24.43
CA TYR A 311 4.87 5.37 24.54
C TYR A 311 5.13 4.76 23.17
N SER A 312 6.34 4.24 22.98
CA SER A 312 6.78 3.53 21.78
C SER A 312 7.39 2.16 22.13
N LEU A 313 7.41 1.26 21.14
CA LEU A 313 7.57 -0.18 21.34
C LEU A 313 8.97 -0.58 21.87
N ALA A 314 10.01 0.21 21.62
CA ALA A 314 11.36 -0.05 22.14
C ALA A 314 11.53 0.40 23.61
N GLN A 315 10.43 0.48 24.37
CA GLN A 315 10.35 1.03 25.73
C GLN A 315 10.74 2.51 25.83
N ASP A 316 10.77 3.19 24.69
CA ASP A 316 10.96 4.63 24.60
C ASP A 316 9.66 5.33 24.99
N ARG A 317 9.78 6.39 25.78
CA ARG A 317 8.61 7.04 26.37
C ARG A 317 8.87 8.49 26.72
N VAL A 318 7.83 9.28 26.56
CA VAL A 318 7.80 10.65 27.06
C VAL A 318 7.55 10.62 28.55
N LYS A 319 8.30 11.41 29.32
CA LYS A 319 8.10 11.51 30.77
C LYS A 319 6.73 12.11 31.07
N ALA A 320 6.01 11.52 32.02
CA ALA A 320 4.73 12.06 32.45
C ALA A 320 4.86 13.48 33.02
N GLY A 321 3.85 14.32 32.77
CA GLY A 321 3.82 15.72 33.20
C GLY A 321 4.11 16.68 32.04
N PRO A 322 4.86 17.78 32.28
CA PRO A 322 5.06 18.84 31.27
C PRO A 322 5.62 18.35 29.93
N ASP A 323 6.42 17.29 29.92
CA ASP A 323 7.04 16.77 28.69
C ASP A 323 6.01 16.12 27.74
N LEU A 324 4.83 15.70 28.24
CA LEU A 324 3.72 15.21 27.42
C LEU A 324 2.91 16.32 26.77
N GLU A 325 3.01 17.56 27.26
CA GLU A 325 2.12 18.65 26.82
C GLU A 325 2.18 18.95 25.31
N PRO A 326 3.34 18.88 24.63
CA PRO A 326 3.40 19.00 23.18
C PRO A 326 2.57 17.94 22.43
N PHE A 327 2.53 16.70 22.94
CA PHE A 327 1.82 15.57 22.32
C PHE A 327 0.32 15.58 22.61
N VAL A 328 -0.10 16.20 23.72
CA VAL A 328 -1.52 16.41 24.04
C VAL A 328 -2.11 17.55 23.20
N LYS A 329 -1.29 18.54 22.85
CA LYS A 329 -1.67 19.68 21.98
C LYS A 329 -1.66 19.34 20.50
N GLU A 330 -0.76 18.44 20.09
CA GLU A 330 -0.71 17.83 18.76
C GLU A 330 -1.96 16.99 18.48
#